data_AF-A0A2M7ICM4-F1
#
_entry.id   AF-A0A2M7ICM4-F1
#
_cell.length_a   1.000
_cell.length_b   1.000
_cell.length_c   1.000
_cell.angle_alpha   90.00
_cell.angle_beta   90.00
_cell.angle_gamma   90.00
#
_symmetry.space_group_name_H-M   'P 1'
#
loop_
_entity.id
_entity.type
_entity.pdbx_description
1 polymer ?
#
loop_
_entity_poly.entity_id
_entity_poly.type
_entity_poly.pdbx_seq_one_letter_code
_entity_poly.pdbx_strand_id
1 'polypeptide(L)'
;SFRIIPELNHHLMEGLKNPKETVKTSLFLFFFSKLFSSSIQKRYLITKEVVEKNNIETLWYELKGENKVAQSVELMTFGNFLTMHLSMLYGENPATVPYVDYFKKKLKGI
;
A
#
# COMPACT_ATOMS: atom_id res chain seq x y z
N SER A 1 6.24 -1.34 2.05
CA SER A 1 6.22 -0.77 3.42
C SER A 1 4.93 0.01 3.58
N PHE A 2 4.16 -0.20 4.65
CA PHE A 2 2.96 0.59 4.99
C PHE A 2 3.35 1.68 5.99
N ARG A 3 3.01 2.95 5.71
CA ARG A 3 3.20 4.06 6.64
C ARG A 3 2.02 5.02 6.56
N ILE A 4 1.62 5.55 7.70
CA ILE A 4 0.56 6.57 7.78
C ILE A 4 1.12 7.88 7.23
N ILE A 5 0.34 8.64 6.45
CA ILE A 5 0.81 9.82 5.71
C ILE A 5 1.69 10.80 6.53
N PRO A 6 1.36 11.20 7.76
CA PRO A 6 2.22 12.11 8.52
C PRO A 6 3.62 11.54 8.80
N GLU A 7 3.69 10.25 9.12
CA GLU A 7 4.95 9.54 9.39
C GLU A 7 5.70 9.24 8.09
N LEU A 8 4.98 8.88 7.03
CA LEU A 8 5.53 8.68 5.69
C LEU A 8 6.20 9.97 5.21
N ASN A 9 5.56 11.12 5.41
CA ASN A 9 6.10 12.42 5.02
C ASN A 9 7.39 12.76 5.78
N HIS A 10 7.60 12.19 6.98
CA HIS A 10 8.80 12.42 7.79
C HIS A 10 9.97 11.49 7.42
N HIS A 11 9.69 10.26 6.99
CA HIS A 11 10.74 9.24 6.81
C HIS A 11 11.01 8.83 5.37
N LEU A 12 10.04 9.01 4.46
CA LEU A 12 10.12 8.45 3.11
C LEU A 12 10.47 9.50 2.06
N MET A 13 10.09 10.78 2.25
CA MET A 13 10.18 11.80 1.21
C MET A 13 11.58 11.99 0.64
N GLU A 14 12.59 12.12 1.52
CA GLU A 14 13.99 12.24 1.10
C GLU A 14 14.55 10.95 0.48
N GLY A 15 13.97 9.81 0.85
CA GLY A 15 14.33 8.50 0.31
C GLY A 15 13.79 8.23 -1.09
N LEU A 16 12.87 9.04 -1.62
CA LEU A 16 12.30 8.86 -2.96
C LEU A 16 13.31 9.16 -4.08
N LYS A 17 14.36 9.92 -3.77
CA LYS A 17 15.31 10.42 -4.77
C LYS A 17 16.34 9.37 -5.22
N ASN A 18 16.70 8.44 -4.33
CA ASN A 18 17.77 7.47 -4.58
C ASN A 18 17.45 6.09 -3.98
N PRO A 19 17.88 4.99 -4.62
CA PRO A 19 18.58 4.95 -5.91
C PRO A 19 17.66 5.33 -7.09
N LYS A 20 18.22 5.90 -8.17
CA LYS A 20 17.43 6.41 -9.30
C LYS A 20 16.77 5.28 -10.10
N GLU A 21 17.37 4.10 -10.06
CA GLU A 21 16.93 2.90 -10.76
C GLU A 21 15.56 2.44 -10.26
N THR A 22 15.29 2.58 -8.96
CA THR A 22 14.02 2.19 -8.34
C THR A 22 12.83 2.97 -8.88
N VAL A 23 13.02 4.18 -9.40
CA VAL A 23 11.93 5.00 -9.95
C VAL A 23 11.18 4.27 -11.07
N LYS A 24 11.90 3.57 -11.96
CA LYS A 24 11.30 2.88 -13.11
C LYS A 24 10.51 1.62 -12.74
N THR A 25 10.74 1.07 -11.55
CA THR A 25 10.10 -0.15 -11.07
C THR A 25 9.21 0.10 -9.86
N SER A 26 8.99 1.37 -9.50
CA SER A 26 8.17 1.75 -8.35
C SER A 26 6.83 2.29 -8.79
N LEU A 27 5.80 1.87 -8.08
CA LEU A 27 4.45 2.39 -8.19
C LEU A 27 4.01 2.86 -6.81
N PHE A 28 3.52 4.09 -6.72
CA PHE A 28 2.97 4.62 -5.49
C PHE A 28 1.44 4.62 -5.55
N LEU A 29 0.81 3.70 -4.84
CA LEU A 29 -0.65 3.60 -4.76
C LEU A 29 -1.18 4.37 -3.55
N PHE A 30 -2.00 5.38 -3.81
CA PHE A 30 -2.71 6.15 -2.80
C PHE A 30 -4.11 5.59 -2.58
N PHE A 31 -4.47 5.33 -1.32
CA PHE A 31 -5.85 5.07 -0.90
C PHE A 31 -6.40 6.30 -0.18
N PHE A 32 -7.21 7.08 -0.88
CA PHE A 32 -7.75 8.33 -0.37
C PHE A 32 -9.16 8.17 0.19
N SER A 33 -9.43 8.85 1.30
CA SER A 33 -10.75 8.92 1.92
C SER A 33 -11.20 10.36 2.09
N LYS A 34 -12.41 10.66 1.61
CA LYS A 34 -13.11 11.92 1.92
C LYS A 34 -13.48 12.06 3.40
N LEU A 35 -13.43 10.97 4.17
CA LEU A 35 -13.70 10.95 5.62
C LEU A 35 -12.46 11.32 6.46
N PHE A 36 -11.29 11.49 5.83
CA PHE A 36 -10.12 12.02 6.51
C PHE A 36 -10.34 13.49 6.92
N SER A 37 -9.63 13.93 7.97
CA SER A 37 -9.62 15.34 8.33
C SER A 37 -9.02 16.19 7.20
N SER A 38 -9.43 17.45 7.12
CA SER A 38 -8.95 18.38 6.08
C SER A 38 -7.42 18.50 6.02
N SER A 39 -6.75 18.43 7.18
CA SER A 39 -5.28 18.41 7.29
C SER A 39 -4.67 17.18 6.60
N ILE A 40 -5.25 16.00 6.83
CA ILE A 40 -4.77 14.77 6.20
C ILE A 40 -5.05 14.78 4.70
N GLN A 41 -6.21 15.25 4.26
CA GLN A 41 -6.52 15.35 2.83
C GLN A 41 -5.51 16.26 2.10
N LYS A 42 -5.17 17.41 2.68
CA LYS A 42 -4.12 18.30 2.14
C LYS A 42 -2.77 17.60 2.05
N ARG A 43 -2.39 16.84 3.08
CA ARG A 43 -1.14 16.08 3.08
C ARG A 43 -1.12 15.03 1.97
N TYR A 44 -2.21 14.32 1.71
CA TYR A 44 -2.29 13.37 0.58
C TYR A 44 -1.95 14.03 -0.76
N LEU A 45 -2.53 15.20 -1.03
CA LEU A 45 -2.27 15.95 -2.27
C LEU A 45 -0.80 16.39 -2.38
N ILE A 46 -0.27 17.00 -1.31
CA ILE A 46 1.14 17.43 -1.26
C ILE A 46 2.09 16.22 -1.41
N THR A 47 1.78 15.10 -0.76
CA THR A 47 2.57 13.88 -0.86
C THR A 47 2.56 13.35 -2.30
N LYS A 48 1.41 13.35 -2.98
CA LYS A 48 1.32 12.96 -4.39
C LYS A 48 2.23 13.84 -5.26
N GLU A 49 2.17 15.16 -5.08
CA GLU A 49 3.04 16.09 -5.82
C GLU A 49 4.53 15.80 -5.60
N VAL A 50 4.95 15.49 -4.37
CA VAL A 50 6.34 15.17 -4.06
C VAL A 50 6.77 13.85 -4.72
N VAL A 51 5.91 12.83 -4.71
CA VAL A 51 6.17 11.55 -5.37
C VAL A 51 6.30 11.73 -6.88
N GLU A 52 5.39 12.49 -7.50
CA GLU A 52 5.41 12.79 -8.94
C GLU A 52 6.64 13.61 -9.34
N LYS A 53 7.10 14.55 -8.50
CA LYS A 53 8.36 15.30 -8.70
C LYS A 53 9.59 14.39 -8.72
N ASN A 54 9.52 13.21 -8.12
CA ASN A 54 10.58 12.19 -8.18
C ASN A 54 10.40 11.22 -9.37
N ASN A 55 9.49 11.51 -10.30
CA ASN A 55 9.16 10.71 -11.49
C ASN A 55 8.66 9.29 -11.18
N ILE A 56 8.14 9.07 -9.97
CA ILE A 56 7.53 7.79 -9.59
C ILE A 56 6.08 7.79 -10.07
N GLU A 57 5.66 6.71 -10.74
CA GLU A 57 4.27 6.55 -11.18
C GLU A 57 3.33 6.51 -9.96
N THR A 58 2.21 7.23 -10.04
CA THR A 58 1.21 7.25 -8.97
C THR A 58 -0.13 6.73 -9.45
N LEU A 59 -0.79 5.95 -8.59
CA LEU A 59 -2.18 5.57 -8.75
C LEU A 59 -3.01 6.13 -7.60
N TRP A 60 -4.23 6.52 -7.91
CA TRP A 60 -5.14 7.10 -6.92
C TRP A 60 -6.43 6.29 -6.85
N TYR A 61 -6.65 5.65 -5.71
CA TYR A 61 -7.88 4.95 -5.40
C TYR A 61 -8.66 5.75 -4.35
N GLU A 62 -9.76 6.36 -4.76
CA GLU A 62 -10.67 7.04 -3.85
C GLU A 62 -11.72 6.05 -3.32
N LEU A 63 -11.74 5.89 -1.99
CA LEU A 63 -12.67 5.03 -1.28
C LEU A 63 -14.08 5.60 -1.31
N LYS A 64 -15.06 4.75 -1.65
CA LYS A 64 -16.44 5.14 -1.91
C LYS A 64 -17.40 4.84 -0.76
N GLY A 65 -17.00 4.02 0.21
CA GLY A 65 -17.83 3.72 1.38
C GLY A 65 -18.29 4.98 2.13
N GLU A 66 -19.55 4.98 2.58
CA GLU A 66 -20.19 6.15 3.20
C GLU A 66 -19.66 6.48 4.61
N ASN A 67 -19.04 5.49 5.26
CA ASN A 67 -18.49 5.62 6.60
C ASN A 67 -17.16 4.87 6.73
N LYS A 68 -16.47 5.08 7.86
CA LYS A 68 -15.13 4.52 8.09
C LYS A 68 -15.10 2.99 8.04
N VAL A 69 -16.16 2.34 8.53
CA VAL A 69 -16.26 0.88 8.52
C VAL A 69 -16.42 0.38 7.09
N ALA A 70 -17.33 0.97 6.32
CA ALA A 70 -17.56 0.63 4.92
C ALA A 70 -16.28 0.77 4.10
N GLN A 71 -15.54 1.87 4.25
CA GLN A 71 -14.28 2.08 3.55
C GLN A 71 -13.16 1.11 3.97
N SER A 72 -13.16 0.70 5.24
CA SER A 72 -12.20 -0.31 5.72
C SER A 72 -12.47 -1.68 5.09
N VAL A 73 -13.76 -2.07 4.99
CA VAL A 73 -14.17 -3.32 4.33
C VAL A 73 -13.92 -3.26 2.82
N GLU A 74 -14.18 -2.12 2.17
CA GLU A 74 -13.87 -1.87 0.76
C GLU A 74 -12.39 -2.11 0.47
N LEU A 75 -11.51 -1.49 1.26
CA LEU A 75 -10.06 -1.63 1.11
C LEU A 75 -9.58 -3.06 1.37
N MET A 76 -10.12 -3.73 2.39
CA MET A 76 -9.82 -5.13 2.67
C MET A 76 -10.25 -6.04 1.52
N THR A 77 -11.44 -5.81 0.96
CA THR A 77 -11.98 -6.56 -0.17
C THR A 77 -11.13 -6.35 -1.42
N PHE A 78 -10.71 -5.11 -1.69
CA PHE A 78 -9.79 -4.79 -2.78
C PHE A 78 -8.48 -5.59 -2.66
N GLY A 79 -7.85 -5.61 -1.48
CA GLY A 79 -6.61 -6.34 -1.24
C GLY A 79 -6.75 -7.86 -1.42
N ASN A 80 -7.87 -8.43 -0.95
CA ASN A 80 -8.18 -9.85 -1.14
C ASN A 80 -8.37 -10.19 -2.61
N PHE A 81 -9.13 -9.38 -3.34
CA PHE A 81 -9.36 -9.58 -4.76
C PHE A 81 -8.07 -9.49 -5.56
N LEU A 82 -7.23 -8.49 -5.28
CA LEU A 82 -5.92 -8.33 -5.90
C LEU A 82 -5.03 -9.55 -5.67
N THR A 83 -4.93 -10.03 -4.42
CA THR A 83 -4.10 -11.18 -4.05
C THR A 83 -4.59 -12.46 -4.73
N MET A 84 -5.92 -12.66 -4.77
CA MET A 84 -6.53 -13.80 -5.46
C MET A 84 -6.21 -13.78 -6.96
N HIS A 85 -6.35 -12.62 -7.61
CA HIS A 85 -6.04 -12.46 -9.04
C HIS A 85 -4.57 -12.72 -9.34
N LEU A 86 -3.66 -12.19 -8.51
CA LEU A 86 -2.23 -12.43 -8.67
C LEU A 86 -1.90 -13.92 -8.49
N SER A 87 -2.55 -14.60 -7.55
CA SER A 87 -2.33 -16.04 -7.35
C SER A 87 -2.74 -16.84 -8.57
N MET A 88 -3.89 -16.51 -9.18
CA MET A 88 -4.32 -17.12 -10.44
C MET A 88 -3.34 -16.82 -11.58
N LEU A 89 -2.87 -15.57 -11.70
CA LEU A 89 -1.93 -15.14 -12.74
C LEU A 89 -0.59 -15.88 -12.64
N TYR A 90 -0.11 -16.11 -11.42
CA TYR A 90 1.16 -16.79 -11.17
C TYR A 90 1.04 -18.32 -11.05
N GLY A 91 -0.16 -18.88 -11.15
CA GLY A 91 -0.39 -20.32 -10.97
C GLY A 91 -0.17 -20.82 -9.53
N GLU A 92 -0.27 -19.91 -8.56
CA GLU A 92 -0.08 -20.17 -7.14
C GLU A 92 -1.40 -20.49 -6.43
N ASN A 93 -1.34 -21.28 -5.35
CA ASN A 93 -2.52 -21.56 -4.54
C ASN A 93 -2.69 -20.52 -3.40
N PRO A 94 -3.69 -19.62 -3.48
CA PRO A 94 -3.89 -18.56 -2.49
C PRO A 94 -4.29 -19.08 -1.10
N ALA A 95 -4.72 -20.34 -0.98
CA ALA A 95 -5.14 -20.95 0.27
C ALA A 95 -3.97 -21.57 1.07
N THR A 96 -2.75 -21.57 0.52
CA THR A 96 -1.58 -22.16 1.16
C THR A 96 -0.67 -21.11 1.78
N VAL A 97 -0.01 -21.46 2.89
CA VAL A 97 0.92 -20.58 3.61
C VAL A 97 2.26 -21.30 3.90
N PRO A 98 2.97 -21.80 2.86
CA PRO A 98 4.09 -22.73 3.02
C PRO A 98 5.23 -22.18 3.88
N TYR A 99 5.54 -20.88 3.74
CA TYR A 99 6.58 -20.25 4.56
C TYR A 99 6.16 -20.14 6.03
N VAL A 100 4.88 -19.85 6.32
CA VAL A 100 4.38 -19.80 7.71
C VAL A 100 4.52 -21.16 8.37
N ASP A 101 4.17 -22.23 7.67
CA ASP A 101 4.31 -23.60 8.18
C ASP A 101 5.78 -23.98 8.39
N TYR A 102 6.66 -23.57 7.46
CA TYR A 102 8.10 -23.72 7.62
C TYR A 102 8.63 -23.00 8.88
N PHE A 103 8.23 -21.73 9.10
CA PHE A 103 8.62 -20.97 10.29
C PHE A 103 8.10 -21.61 11.58
N LYS A 104 6.81 -22.00 11.62
CA LYS A 104 6.23 -22.74 12.75
C LYS A 104 7.01 -24.01 13.08
N LYS A 105 7.47 -24.73 12.05
CA LYS A 105 8.29 -25.94 12.22
C LYS A 105 9.68 -25.63 12.78
N LYS A 106 10.33 -24.55 12.32
CA LYS A 106 11.68 -24.17 12.75
C LYS A 106 11.73 -23.55 14.15
N LEU A 107 10.66 -22.89 14.58
CA LEU A 107 10.58 -22.24 15.90
C LEU A 107 10.05 -23.17 17.00
N LYS A 108 9.58 -24.38 16.68
CA LYS A 108 9.24 -25.36 17.70
C LYS A 108 10.48 -25.72 18.53
N GLY A 109 10.48 -25.38 19.81
CA GLY A 109 11.54 -25.73 20.77
C GLY A 109 12.45 -24.59 21.22
N ILE A 110 12.15 -23.35 20.80
CA ILE A 110 12.54 -22.12 21.51
C ILE A 110 11.43 -21.79 22.51
#